data_AF-A0A293MFW9-F1
#
_entry.id   AF-A0A293MFW9-F1
#
_cell.length_a   1.000
_cell.length_b   1.000
_cell.length_c   1.000
_cell.angle_alpha   90.00
_cell.angle_beta   90.00
_cell.angle_gamma   90.00
#
_symmetry.space_group_name_H-M   'P 1'
#
loop_
_entity.id
_entity.type
_entity.pdbx_description
1 polymer ?
#
loop_
_entity_poly.entity_id
_entity_poly.type
_entity_poly.pdbx_seq_one_letter_code
_entity_poly.pdbx_strand_id
1 'polypeptide(L)'
;MSLRDLLYSSFEFKKQPNTWHRYKALYANRTIRFTSTQWPPYAIHVFDKDKKRTLWGISGSIMDNITYSMGLKYVVKAPDDNQWGYRSPNGTWTGMLGDLERNESELAVGPFVLTSTTAETFPHGDIYIINDFLILAGIRRPFGTQVFNTVSTFDLQMWLLVAMFLLVLSAVASAIAATSPQMRSRCADCRRGLFAASSCCGYPVAFSS
;
A
#
# COMPACT_ATOMS: atom_id res chain seq x y z
N MET A 1 -9.97 -18.51 -32.54
CA MET A 1 -8.55 -18.19 -32.75
C MET A 1 -7.91 -18.11 -31.37
N SER A 2 -7.02 -19.04 -31.04
CA SER A 2 -6.49 -19.23 -29.68
C SER A 2 -5.38 -18.23 -29.38
N LEU A 3 -5.20 -17.85 -28.11
CA LEU A 3 -4.09 -17.00 -27.65
C LEU A 3 -2.70 -17.60 -28.03
N ARG A 4 -2.62 -18.93 -28.17
CA ARG A 4 -1.44 -19.62 -28.72
C ARG A 4 -1.19 -19.28 -30.19
N ASP A 5 -2.22 -19.09 -31.00
CA ASP A 5 -2.08 -18.84 -32.44
C ASP A 5 -1.54 -17.41 -32.70
N LEU A 6 -1.91 -16.44 -31.85
CA LEU A 6 -1.38 -15.07 -31.88
C LEU A 6 0.08 -15.00 -31.38
N LEU A 7 0.41 -15.80 -30.37
CA LEU A 7 1.80 -15.94 -29.90
C LEU A 7 2.68 -16.69 -30.92
N TYR A 8 2.09 -17.60 -31.71
CA TYR A 8 2.81 -18.29 -32.79
C TYR A 8 3.05 -17.41 -34.01
N SER A 9 2.10 -16.54 -34.40
CA SER A 9 2.28 -15.68 -35.58
C SER A 9 3.31 -14.56 -35.35
N SER A 10 3.43 -14.05 -34.13
CA SER A 10 4.51 -13.12 -33.74
C SER A 10 5.90 -13.80 -33.75
N PHE A 11 5.96 -15.09 -33.44
CA PHE A 11 7.20 -15.89 -33.47
C PHE A 11 7.68 -16.23 -34.91
N GLU A 12 6.77 -16.40 -35.86
CA GLU A 12 7.08 -16.66 -37.29
C GLU A 12 7.83 -15.49 -37.97
N PHE A 13 7.74 -14.27 -37.44
CA PHE A 13 8.55 -13.13 -37.92
C PHE A 13 10.06 -13.37 -37.73
N LYS A 14 10.46 -14.35 -36.91
CA LYS A 14 11.84 -14.50 -36.42
C LYS A 14 12.73 -15.48 -37.18
N LYS A 15 12.41 -15.89 -38.42
CA LYS A 15 13.18 -16.95 -39.10
C LYS A 15 13.56 -16.71 -40.56
N GLN A 16 13.73 -15.46 -41.00
CA GLN A 16 14.34 -15.17 -42.30
C GLN A 16 15.83 -14.80 -42.14
N PRO A 17 16.77 -15.53 -42.76
CA PRO A 17 18.19 -15.18 -42.69
C PRO A 17 18.42 -13.79 -43.33
N ASN A 18 19.25 -12.97 -42.67
CA ASN A 18 19.77 -11.68 -43.15
C ASN A 18 18.80 -10.48 -43.16
N THR A 19 17.57 -10.62 -42.64
CA THR A 19 16.62 -9.49 -42.53
C THR A 19 17.10 -8.40 -41.59
N TRP A 20 17.74 -8.76 -40.49
CA TRP A 20 18.27 -7.80 -39.50
C TRP A 20 19.20 -6.77 -40.13
N HIS A 21 20.20 -7.20 -40.90
CA HIS A 21 21.13 -6.28 -41.55
C HIS A 21 20.42 -5.33 -42.53
N ARG A 22 19.39 -5.84 -43.23
CA ARG A 22 18.58 -5.03 -44.15
C ARG A 22 17.79 -3.97 -43.40
N TYR A 23 17.07 -4.33 -42.34
CA TYR A 23 16.30 -3.36 -41.54
C TYR A 23 17.19 -2.36 -40.81
N LYS A 24 18.31 -2.83 -40.25
CA LYS A 24 19.29 -1.94 -39.62
C LYS A 24 19.81 -0.90 -40.60
N ALA A 25 20.13 -1.29 -41.83
CA ALA A 25 20.54 -0.34 -42.88
C ALA A 25 19.41 0.61 -43.30
N LEU A 26 18.17 0.11 -43.41
CA LEU A 26 17.01 0.92 -43.81
C LEU A 26 16.64 2.00 -42.80
N TYR A 27 16.78 1.71 -41.50
CA TYR A 27 16.38 2.62 -40.44
C TYR A 27 17.56 3.36 -39.80
N ALA A 28 18.81 3.05 -40.15
CA ALA A 28 19.99 3.73 -39.63
C ALA A 28 19.88 5.27 -39.75
N ASN A 29 20.20 5.97 -38.66
CA ASN A 29 20.17 7.44 -38.55
C ASN A 29 18.78 8.09 -38.72
N ARG A 30 17.70 7.31 -38.78
CA ARG A 30 16.34 7.84 -38.69
C ARG A 30 16.07 8.33 -37.26
N THR A 31 15.36 9.45 -37.15
CA THR A 31 14.86 9.95 -35.87
C THR A 31 13.42 9.50 -35.68
N ILE A 32 13.15 8.73 -34.63
CA ILE A 32 11.80 8.25 -34.30
C ILE A 32 11.18 9.13 -33.22
N ARG A 33 9.88 9.44 -33.36
CA ARG A 33 9.12 10.21 -32.36
C ARG A 33 8.45 9.30 -31.35
N PHE A 34 8.85 9.42 -30.09
CA PHE A 34 8.22 8.74 -28.97
C PHE A 34 7.27 9.66 -28.24
N THR A 35 6.09 9.15 -27.89
CA THR A 35 5.23 9.75 -26.87
C THR A 35 5.39 8.95 -25.58
N SER A 36 5.56 9.64 -24.46
CA SER A 36 5.70 9.02 -23.14
C SER A 36 5.16 9.95 -22.08
N THR A 37 4.61 9.38 -21.00
CA THR A 37 4.17 10.12 -19.81
C THR A 37 5.07 9.75 -18.64
N GLN A 38 5.34 10.72 -17.74
CA GLN A 38 6.17 10.48 -16.57
C GLN A 38 5.50 9.50 -15.60
N TRP A 39 6.16 8.38 -15.35
CA TRP A 39 5.70 7.31 -14.45
C TRP A 39 6.88 6.53 -13.85
N PRO A 40 7.47 6.99 -12.73
CA PRO A 40 8.54 6.26 -12.05
C PRO A 40 8.08 4.89 -11.52
N PRO A 41 8.94 3.85 -11.51
CA PRO A 41 10.32 3.81 -12.00
C PRO A 41 10.46 3.49 -13.51
N TYR A 42 9.35 3.45 -14.25
CA TYR A 42 9.33 2.91 -15.62
C TYR A 42 9.72 3.94 -16.69
N ALA A 43 9.12 5.13 -16.64
CA ALA A 43 9.31 6.20 -17.60
C ALA A 43 9.61 7.51 -16.84
N ILE A 44 10.85 7.96 -16.90
CA ILE A 44 11.31 9.16 -16.20
C ILE A 44 11.82 10.13 -17.26
N HIS A 45 11.16 11.28 -17.39
CA HIS A 45 11.62 12.33 -18.31
C HIS A 45 12.75 13.12 -17.67
N VAL A 46 13.92 13.08 -18.28
CA VAL A 46 15.09 13.87 -17.86
C VAL A 46 15.40 14.86 -18.96
N PHE A 47 15.54 16.13 -18.60
CA PHE A 47 15.99 17.15 -19.53
C PHE A 47 17.51 17.19 -19.53
N ASP A 48 18.10 17.00 -20.70
CA ASP A 48 19.54 17.19 -20.87
C ASP A 48 19.88 18.70 -20.82
N LYS A 49 21.17 19.03 -20.75
CA LYS A 49 21.70 20.41 -20.76
C LYS A 49 21.19 21.21 -21.97
N ASP A 50 20.95 20.52 -23.08
CA ASP A 50 20.40 21.08 -24.32
C ASP A 50 18.87 21.22 -24.32
N LYS A 51 18.21 21.09 -23.15
CA LYS A 51 16.75 21.05 -22.96
C LYS A 51 16.04 19.96 -23.76
N LYS A 52 16.77 19.00 -24.30
CA LYS A 52 16.19 17.82 -24.96
C LYS A 52 15.64 16.86 -23.91
N ARG A 53 14.41 16.40 -24.09
CA ARG A 53 13.80 15.39 -23.23
C ARG A 53 14.35 14.01 -23.60
N THR A 54 14.93 13.34 -22.62
CA THR A 54 15.40 11.95 -22.68
C THR A 54 14.55 11.07 -21.77
N LEU A 55 14.47 9.79 -22.09
CA LEU A 55 13.65 8.83 -21.34
C LEU A 55 14.55 7.90 -20.54
N TRP A 56 14.40 7.97 -19.22
CA TRP A 56 15.05 7.12 -18.23
C TRP A 56 14.06 6.15 -17.59
N GLY A 57 14.56 5.27 -16.72
CA GLY A 57 13.76 4.23 -16.07
C GLY A 57 13.79 2.92 -16.84
N ILE A 58 12.95 1.98 -16.45
CA ILE A 58 12.96 0.62 -17.02
C ILE A 58 12.60 0.65 -18.51
N SER A 59 11.46 1.25 -18.87
CA SER A 59 11.02 1.36 -20.27
C SER A 59 11.96 2.24 -21.09
N GLY A 60 12.49 3.31 -20.48
CA GLY A 60 13.48 4.18 -21.10
C GLY A 60 14.76 3.46 -21.48
N SER A 61 15.34 2.71 -20.54
CA SER A 61 16.60 1.97 -20.75
C SER A 61 16.44 0.86 -21.80
N ILE A 62 15.29 0.18 -21.83
CA ILE A 62 14.98 -0.80 -22.89
C ILE A 62 14.98 -0.10 -24.26
N MET A 63 14.28 1.03 -24.37
CA MET A 63 14.17 1.73 -25.64
C MET A 63 15.49 2.38 -26.07
N ASP A 64 16.29 2.87 -25.13
CA ASP A 64 17.62 3.41 -25.37
C ASP A 64 18.55 2.33 -25.94
N ASN A 65 18.55 1.13 -25.34
CA ASN A 65 19.32 -0.01 -25.86
C ASN A 65 18.85 -0.47 -27.25
N ILE A 66 17.53 -0.50 -27.48
CA ILE A 66 16.96 -0.87 -28.79
C ILE A 66 17.39 0.15 -29.85
N THR A 67 17.22 1.44 -29.59
CA THR A 67 17.60 2.50 -30.52
C THR A 67 19.10 2.53 -30.77
N TYR A 68 19.92 2.37 -29.72
CA TYR A 68 21.38 2.24 -29.83
C TYR A 68 21.79 1.06 -30.72
N SER A 69 21.22 -0.13 -30.50
CA SER A 69 21.55 -1.34 -31.27
C SER A 69 21.22 -1.22 -32.77
N MET A 70 20.15 -0.47 -33.08
CA MET A 70 19.69 -0.19 -34.45
C MET A 70 20.36 1.04 -35.08
N GLY A 71 21.08 1.86 -34.32
CA GLY A 71 21.65 3.12 -34.81
C GLY A 71 20.58 4.20 -35.08
N LEU A 72 19.49 4.18 -34.32
CA LEU A 72 18.40 5.14 -34.40
C LEU A 72 18.64 6.32 -33.47
N LYS A 73 18.05 7.45 -33.84
CA LYS A 73 17.87 8.59 -32.93
C LYS A 73 16.42 8.63 -32.49
N TYR A 74 16.17 9.20 -31.32
CA TYR A 74 14.80 9.43 -30.88
C TYR A 74 14.62 10.83 -30.29
N VAL A 75 13.37 11.26 -30.29
CA VAL A 75 12.87 12.44 -29.59
C VAL A 75 11.64 12.04 -28.80
N VAL A 76 11.53 12.53 -27.56
CA VAL A 76 10.42 12.21 -26.67
C VAL A 76 9.57 13.45 -26.47
N LYS A 77 8.27 13.32 -26.72
CA LYS A 77 7.23 14.30 -26.36
C LYS A 77 6.31 13.68 -25.30
N ALA A 78 5.73 14.50 -24.43
CA ALA A 78 4.58 14.06 -23.65
C ALA A 78 3.30 14.39 -24.41
N PRO A 79 2.24 13.57 -24.29
CA PRO A 79 0.95 13.91 -24.85
C PRO A 79 0.44 15.21 -24.23
N ASP A 80 -0.31 15.99 -25.00
CA ASP A 80 -0.73 17.34 -24.58
C ASP A 80 -1.69 17.30 -23.37
N ASP A 81 -2.43 16.19 -23.20
CA ASP A 81 -3.33 15.93 -22.07
C ASP A 81 -2.66 15.17 -20.90
N ASN A 82 -1.39 14.78 -21.03
CA ASN A 82 -0.65 13.92 -20.09
C ASN A 82 -1.32 12.58 -19.75
N GLN A 83 -2.17 12.03 -20.64
CA GLN A 83 -2.88 10.77 -20.42
C GLN A 83 -2.26 9.60 -21.19
N TRP A 84 -2.48 8.39 -20.70
CA TRP A 84 -2.09 7.15 -21.39
C TRP A 84 -2.89 6.94 -22.67
N GLY A 85 -4.18 7.25 -22.58
CA GLY A 85 -5.13 7.07 -23.65
C GLY A 85 -6.21 6.06 -23.30
N TYR A 86 -7.43 6.45 -23.58
CA TYR A 86 -8.61 5.60 -23.51
C TYR A 86 -9.44 5.82 -24.78
N ARG A 87 -10.24 4.82 -25.12
CA ARG A 87 -11.17 4.95 -26.23
C ARG A 87 -12.37 5.76 -25.79
N SER A 88 -12.54 6.93 -26.36
CA SER A 88 -13.66 7.82 -26.07
C SER A 88 -14.97 7.27 -26.66
N PRO A 89 -16.15 7.69 -26.16
CA PRO A 89 -17.45 7.21 -26.66
C PRO A 89 -17.69 7.53 -28.14
N ASN A 90 -17.06 8.59 -28.64
CA ASN A 90 -17.04 8.96 -30.06
C ASN A 90 -16.16 8.03 -30.94
N GLY A 91 -15.48 7.05 -30.34
CA GLY A 91 -14.63 6.08 -31.02
C GLY A 91 -13.16 6.47 -31.14
N THR A 92 -12.77 7.70 -30.83
CA THR A 92 -11.38 8.20 -30.96
C THR A 92 -10.53 7.88 -29.73
N TRP A 93 -9.21 7.84 -29.89
CA TRP A 93 -8.27 7.66 -28.79
C TRP A 93 -7.74 8.99 -28.24
N THR A 94 -7.61 9.06 -26.92
CA THR A 94 -6.98 10.18 -26.20
C THR A 94 -5.53 9.85 -25.82
N GLY A 95 -4.81 10.80 -25.22
CA GLY A 95 -3.48 10.55 -24.68
C GLY A 95 -2.46 10.04 -25.69
N MET A 96 -1.48 9.30 -25.17
CA MET A 96 -0.43 8.69 -25.98
C MET A 96 -0.97 7.81 -27.11
N LEU A 97 -2.05 7.05 -26.88
CA LEU A 97 -2.68 6.24 -27.93
C LEU A 97 -3.34 7.11 -29.00
N GLY A 98 -3.91 8.24 -28.62
CA GLY A 98 -4.42 9.26 -29.55
C GLY A 98 -3.30 9.87 -30.40
N ASP A 99 -2.13 10.13 -29.83
CA ASP A 99 -0.97 10.63 -30.58
C ASP A 99 -0.54 9.62 -31.67
N LEU A 100 -0.67 8.31 -31.39
CA LEU A 100 -0.42 7.26 -32.40
C LEU A 100 -1.49 7.26 -33.48
N GLU A 101 -2.77 7.34 -33.10
CA GLU A 101 -3.89 7.38 -34.05
C GLU A 101 -3.80 8.59 -35.00
N ARG A 102 -3.37 9.74 -34.48
CA ARG A 102 -3.17 10.98 -35.26
C ARG A 102 -1.80 11.04 -35.97
N ASN A 103 -0.98 10.00 -35.86
CA ASN A 103 0.37 9.91 -36.42
C ASN A 103 1.33 11.04 -35.97
N GLU A 104 1.04 11.66 -34.83
CA GLU A 104 1.86 12.69 -34.20
C GLU A 104 3.13 12.06 -33.59
N SER A 105 3.00 10.82 -33.12
CA SER A 105 4.09 9.99 -32.62
C SER A 105 4.10 8.62 -33.30
N GLU A 106 5.28 8.00 -33.39
CA GLU A 106 5.46 6.69 -34.04
C GLU A 106 5.45 5.54 -33.03
N LEU A 107 5.78 5.81 -31.77
CA LEU A 107 5.77 4.82 -30.70
C LEU A 107 5.33 5.45 -29.38
N ALA A 108 4.47 4.74 -28.66
CA ALA A 108 4.10 5.09 -27.29
C ALA A 108 4.92 4.24 -26.32
N VAL A 109 5.68 4.87 -25.43
CA VAL A 109 6.63 4.19 -24.54
C VAL A 109 6.22 4.40 -23.09
N GLY A 110 5.96 3.29 -22.40
CA GLY A 110 5.63 3.28 -20.98
C GLY A 110 5.14 1.90 -20.53
N PRO A 111 4.78 1.75 -19.25
CA PRO A 111 4.12 0.56 -18.72
C PRO A 111 2.64 0.54 -19.12
N PHE A 112 2.38 0.25 -20.39
CA PHE A 112 1.02 0.02 -20.88
C PHE A 112 0.50 -1.34 -20.42
N VAL A 113 -0.75 -1.35 -19.95
CA VAL A 113 -1.48 -2.58 -19.69
C VAL A 113 -2.07 -3.07 -21.01
N LEU A 114 -1.74 -4.29 -21.40
CA LEU A 114 -2.31 -4.90 -22.60
C LEU A 114 -3.77 -5.30 -22.34
N THR A 115 -4.70 -4.53 -22.90
CA THR A 115 -6.15 -4.84 -22.89
C THR A 115 -6.62 -5.27 -24.27
N SER A 116 -7.75 -6.01 -24.36
CA SER A 116 -8.30 -6.45 -25.65
C SER A 116 -8.54 -5.29 -26.61
N THR A 117 -9.12 -4.19 -26.13
CA THR A 117 -9.43 -3.00 -26.95
C THR A 117 -8.18 -2.34 -27.53
N THR A 118 -7.09 -2.26 -26.75
CA THR A 118 -5.82 -1.73 -27.24
C THR A 118 -5.14 -2.70 -28.20
N ALA A 119 -5.16 -3.99 -27.92
CA ALA A 119 -4.52 -5.03 -28.75
C ALA A 119 -5.19 -5.19 -30.12
N GLU A 120 -6.51 -4.97 -30.21
CA GLU A 120 -7.25 -5.00 -31.47
C GLU A 120 -6.96 -3.78 -32.36
N THR A 121 -6.62 -2.63 -31.77
CA THR A 121 -6.43 -1.38 -32.51
C THR A 121 -4.96 -1.10 -32.83
N PHE A 122 -4.06 -1.37 -31.88
CA PHE A 122 -2.66 -1.01 -31.97
C PHE A 122 -1.75 -2.25 -31.94
N PRO A 123 -0.82 -2.38 -32.89
CA PRO A 123 0.27 -3.33 -32.77
C PRO A 123 1.12 -3.03 -31.53
N HIS A 124 1.44 -4.07 -30.77
CA HIS A 124 2.22 -3.98 -29.54
C HIS A 124 3.44 -4.88 -29.61
N GLY A 125 4.50 -4.49 -28.90
CA GLY A 125 5.69 -5.31 -28.72
C GLY A 125 5.49 -6.40 -27.68
N ASP A 126 6.54 -7.20 -27.47
CA ASP A 126 6.56 -8.24 -26.46
C ASP A 126 6.42 -7.64 -25.04
N ILE A 127 5.69 -8.34 -24.19
CA ILE A 127 5.50 -7.97 -22.79
C ILE A 127 6.84 -8.16 -22.05
N TYR A 128 7.37 -7.07 -21.50
CA TYR A 128 8.64 -7.10 -20.75
C TYR A 128 8.44 -7.25 -19.23
N ILE A 129 7.24 -6.97 -18.70
CA ILE A 129 6.90 -7.07 -17.27
C ILE A 129 5.49 -7.62 -17.10
N ILE A 130 5.34 -8.56 -16.17
CA ILE A 130 4.05 -9.11 -15.72
C ILE A 130 3.93 -8.82 -14.22
N ASN A 131 2.87 -8.12 -13.82
CA ASN A 131 2.61 -7.75 -12.44
C ASN A 131 1.19 -8.17 -12.04
N ASP A 132 1.01 -8.53 -10.77
CA ASP A 132 -0.30 -8.79 -10.19
C ASP A 132 -0.93 -7.51 -9.61
N PHE A 133 -2.26 -7.48 -9.56
CA PHE A 133 -2.99 -6.40 -8.89
C PHE A 133 -2.82 -6.52 -7.38
N LEU A 134 -2.25 -5.47 -6.77
CA LEU A 134 -2.10 -5.37 -5.32
C LEU A 134 -3.06 -4.32 -4.77
N ILE A 135 -3.87 -4.70 -3.77
CA ILE A 135 -4.67 -3.74 -3.00
C ILE A 135 -3.80 -3.21 -1.86
N LEU A 136 -3.51 -1.91 -1.90
CA LEU A 136 -2.83 -1.21 -0.82
C LEU A 136 -3.88 -0.60 0.11
N ALA A 137 -4.04 -1.19 1.31
CA ALA A 137 -4.88 -0.65 2.37
C ALA A 137 -4.01 0.04 3.44
N GLY A 138 -4.20 1.34 3.63
CA GLY A 138 -3.48 2.10 4.65
C GLY A 138 -4.10 1.92 6.04
N ILE A 139 -3.34 1.35 6.98
CA ILE A 139 -3.73 1.35 8.39
C ILE A 139 -3.26 2.67 9.02
N ARG A 140 -4.18 3.61 9.27
CA ARG A 140 -3.83 4.94 9.83
C ARG A 140 -3.18 4.88 11.22
N ARG A 141 -3.53 3.87 12.03
CA ARG A 141 -2.98 3.65 13.37
C ARG A 141 -2.95 2.14 13.66
N PRO A 142 -1.84 1.43 13.35
CA PRO A 142 -1.77 -0.01 13.55
C PRO A 142 -1.74 -0.40 15.03
N PHE A 143 -1.25 0.49 15.90
CA PHE A 143 -1.18 0.27 17.33
C PHE A 143 -1.58 1.55 18.06
N GLY A 144 -2.76 1.56 18.68
CA GLY A 144 -3.12 2.58 19.66
C GLY A 144 -2.58 2.14 21.03
N THR A 145 -1.48 2.72 21.49
CA THR A 145 -0.98 2.48 22.85
C THR A 145 -1.80 3.27 23.87
N GLN A 146 -3.08 2.91 24.02
CA GLN A 146 -3.86 3.39 25.15
C GLN A 146 -3.44 2.58 26.38
N VAL A 147 -2.64 3.20 27.25
CA VAL A 147 -2.15 2.60 28.50
C VAL A 147 -3.32 2.17 29.41
N PHE A 148 -4.48 2.80 29.27
CA PHE A 148 -5.71 2.48 30.01
C PHE A 148 -6.69 1.57 29.25
N ASN A 149 -6.28 0.93 28.15
CA ASN A 149 -7.18 0.07 27.37
C ASN A 149 -7.77 -1.07 28.22
N THR A 150 -7.03 -1.56 29.22
CA THR A 150 -7.50 -2.55 30.19
C THR A 150 -8.68 -2.03 31.03
N VAL A 151 -8.69 -0.75 31.38
CA VAL A 151 -9.78 -0.12 32.16
C VAL A 151 -11.00 0.11 31.28
N SER A 152 -10.80 0.53 30.01
CA SER A 152 -11.88 0.72 29.04
C SER A 152 -12.46 -0.57 28.48
N THR A 153 -11.91 -1.74 28.84
CA THR A 153 -12.49 -3.04 28.47
C THR A 153 -13.80 -3.32 29.22
N PHE A 154 -13.98 -2.71 30.39
CA PHE A 154 -15.18 -2.88 31.21
C PHE A 154 -16.08 -1.64 31.19
N ASP A 155 -17.39 -1.86 30.99
CA ASP A 155 -18.38 -0.79 31.02
C ASP A 155 -18.50 -0.13 32.41
N LEU A 156 -18.95 1.13 32.43
CA LEU A 156 -19.20 1.89 33.67
C LEU A 156 -20.09 1.13 34.66
N GLN A 157 -21.05 0.34 34.14
CA GLN A 157 -21.93 -0.50 34.96
C GLN A 157 -21.15 -1.54 35.78
N MET A 158 -20.14 -2.18 35.20
CA MET A 158 -19.29 -3.15 35.92
C MET A 158 -18.51 -2.46 37.04
N TRP A 159 -17.99 -1.25 36.78
CA TRP A 159 -17.28 -0.47 37.80
C TRP A 159 -18.18 -0.07 38.96
N LEU A 160 -19.42 0.33 38.68
CA LEU A 160 -20.40 0.63 39.72
C LEU A 160 -20.75 -0.60 40.55
N LEU A 161 -20.89 -1.77 39.92
CA LEU A 161 -21.14 -3.03 40.63
C LEU A 161 -19.97 -3.43 41.54
N VAL A 162 -18.72 -3.28 41.06
CA VAL A 162 -17.52 -3.52 41.88
C VAL A 162 -17.49 -2.57 43.08
N ALA A 163 -17.76 -1.27 42.88
CA ALA A 163 -17.81 -0.30 43.96
C ALA A 163 -18.91 -0.62 44.99
N MET A 164 -20.11 -0.97 44.51
CA MET A 164 -21.23 -1.38 45.36
C MET A 164 -20.90 -2.64 46.17
N PHE A 165 -20.29 -3.64 45.54
CA PHE A 165 -19.90 -4.88 46.20
C PHE A 165 -18.88 -4.62 47.33
N LEU A 166 -17.88 -3.76 47.08
CA LEU A 166 -16.91 -3.35 48.12
C LEU A 166 -17.59 -2.63 49.29
N LEU A 167 -18.56 -1.75 49.01
CA LEU A 167 -19.34 -1.07 50.06
C LEU A 167 -20.17 -2.05 50.89
N VAL A 168 -20.87 -3.00 50.24
CA VAL A 168 -21.66 -4.03 50.94
C VAL A 168 -20.76 -4.90 51.80
N LEU A 169 -19.60 -5.35 51.29
CA LEU A 169 -18.63 -6.11 52.09
C LEU A 169 -18.16 -5.32 53.31
N SER A 170 -17.86 -4.02 53.16
CA SER A 170 -17.44 -3.16 54.27
C SER A 170 -18.54 -3.00 55.34
N ALA A 171 -19.80 -2.88 54.91
CA ALA A 171 -20.95 -2.76 55.79
C ALA A 171 -21.21 -4.06 56.56
N VAL A 172 -21.16 -5.20 55.87
CA VAL A 172 -21.31 -6.53 56.48
C VAL A 172 -20.18 -6.79 57.47
N ALA A 173 -18.92 -6.50 57.09
CA ALA A 173 -17.78 -6.60 57.98
C ALA A 173 -17.96 -5.75 59.26
N SER A 174 -18.42 -4.50 59.11
CA SER A 174 -18.69 -3.60 60.25
C SER A 174 -19.84 -4.10 61.12
N ALA A 175 -20.90 -4.65 60.53
CA ALA A 175 -22.03 -5.22 61.26
C ALA A 175 -21.63 -6.48 62.05
N ILE A 176 -20.79 -7.34 61.47
CA ILE A 176 -20.21 -8.51 62.16
C ILE A 176 -19.32 -8.05 63.32
N ALA A 177 -18.49 -7.02 63.12
CA ALA A 177 -17.67 -6.44 64.18
C ALA A 177 -18.52 -5.84 65.31
N ALA A 178 -19.67 -5.23 65.00
CA ALA A 178 -20.59 -4.66 65.98
C ALA A 178 -21.39 -5.71 66.77
N THR A 179 -21.70 -6.85 66.14
CA THR A 179 -22.54 -7.92 66.71
C THR A 179 -21.72 -9.01 67.41
N SER A 180 -20.44 -9.20 67.06
CA SER A 180 -19.59 -10.22 67.66
C SER A 180 -19.20 -9.85 69.11
N PRO A 181 -19.64 -10.63 70.11
CA PRO A 181 -19.32 -10.38 71.52
C PRO A 181 -17.81 -10.49 71.81
N GLN A 182 -17.11 -11.32 71.02
CA GLN A 182 -15.66 -11.56 71.11
C GLN A 182 -14.82 -10.31 70.76
N MET A 183 -15.32 -9.42 69.89
CA MET A 183 -14.61 -8.18 69.53
C MET A 183 -14.93 -7.07 70.55
N ARG A 184 -16.13 -7.07 71.11
CA ARG A 184 -16.56 -6.14 72.17
C ARG A 184 -15.82 -6.37 73.49
N SER A 185 -15.54 -7.61 73.87
CA SER A 185 -14.73 -7.94 75.05
C SER A 185 -13.27 -7.50 74.88
N ARG A 186 -12.68 -7.71 73.69
CA ARG A 186 -11.32 -7.23 73.36
C ARG A 186 -11.19 -5.70 73.39
N CYS A 187 -12.20 -4.96 72.94
CA CYS A 187 -12.22 -3.49 73.05
C CYS A 187 -12.49 -2.99 74.49
N ALA A 188 -13.27 -3.72 75.29
CA ALA A 188 -13.55 -3.35 76.68
C ALA A 188 -12.30 -3.50 77.59
N ASP A 189 -11.47 -4.52 77.34
CA ASP A 189 -10.17 -4.67 78.03
C ASP A 189 -9.15 -3.59 77.61
N CYS A 190 -9.22 -3.11 76.36
CA CYS A 190 -8.37 -2.01 75.88
C CYS A 190 -8.69 -0.66 76.58
N ARG A 191 -9.88 -0.50 77.19
CA ARG A 191 -10.24 0.67 78.00
C ARG A 191 -9.77 0.57 79.46
N ARG A 192 -9.42 -0.61 79.97
CA ARG A 192 -8.93 -0.83 81.34
C ARG A 192 -7.45 -1.22 81.44
N GLY A 193 -6.78 -1.45 80.31
CA GLY A 193 -5.38 -1.88 80.25
C GLY A 193 -4.50 -0.97 79.41
N LEU A 194 -3.30 -0.72 79.92
CA LEU A 194 -2.26 0.20 79.48
C LEU A 194 -1.55 -0.23 78.16
N PHE A 195 -2.26 -0.37 77.03
CA PHE A 195 -1.62 -0.66 75.73
C PHE A 195 -2.22 0.14 74.55
N ALA A 196 -1.34 0.54 73.63
CA ALA A 196 -1.57 1.53 72.58
C ALA A 196 -2.68 1.13 71.58
N ALA A 197 -3.45 2.14 71.17
CA ALA A 197 -4.66 2.06 70.35
C ALA A 197 -4.50 1.49 68.92
N SER A 198 -3.29 1.20 68.46
CA SER A 198 -3.03 0.76 67.08
C SER A 198 -3.40 -0.70 66.78
N SER A 199 -3.72 -1.50 67.80
CA SER A 199 -3.99 -2.94 67.62
C SER A 199 -5.39 -3.40 68.03
N CYS A 200 -6.25 -2.51 68.52
CA CYS A 200 -7.52 -2.90 69.15
C CYS A 200 -8.72 -3.07 68.17
N CYS A 201 -8.59 -2.70 66.89
CA CYS A 201 -9.61 -2.93 65.85
C CYS A 201 -9.01 -3.43 64.51
N GLY A 202 -7.94 -4.22 64.55
CA GLY A 202 -7.43 -4.93 63.37
C GLY A 202 -8.05 -6.32 63.25
N TYR A 203 -8.57 -6.68 62.07
CA TYR A 203 -8.74 -8.09 61.72
C TYR A 203 -7.39 -8.80 61.88
N PRO A 204 -7.28 -9.94 62.58
CA PRO A 204 -6.07 -10.74 62.50
C PRO A 204 -6.05 -11.31 61.08
N VAL A 205 -5.29 -10.68 60.18
CA VAL A 205 -4.87 -11.34 58.96
C VAL A 205 -3.86 -12.38 59.44
N ALA A 206 -4.35 -13.59 59.73
CA ALA A 206 -3.51 -14.74 59.98
C ALA A 206 -2.82 -15.09 58.65
N PHE A 207 -1.68 -14.46 58.40
CA PHE A 207 -0.72 -15.01 57.45
C PHE A 207 -0.09 -16.21 58.15
N SER A 208 -0.55 -17.42 57.81
CA SER A 208 0.21 -18.62 58.13
C SER A 208 1.38 -18.67 57.15
N SER A 209 2.58 -18.37 57.65
CA SER A 209 3.83 -18.87 57.07
C SER A 209 4.01 -20.33 57.44
#